data_AF-A0A2G8JCC4-F1
#
_entry.id   AF-A0A2G8JCC4-F1
#
_cell.length_a   1.000
_cell.length_b   1.000
_cell.length_c   1.000
_cell.angle_alpha   90.00
_cell.angle_beta   90.00
_cell.angle_gamma   90.00
#
_symmetry.space_group_name_H-M   'P 1'
#
loop_
_entity.id
_entity.type
_entity.pdbx_description
1 polymer ?
#
loop_
_entity_poly.entity_id
_entity_poly.type
_entity_poly.pdbx_seq_one_letter_code
_entity_poly.pdbx_strand_id
1 'polypeptide(L)'
;MSWRSRFFEYRAYRSLLKEYFKGGAKWTAPPKPQMCDELYDQNYPMNSVEDRHRLAAEGRFVTTEFEPCFDAADFMRAGKDIFVQRSQQNMKNFI
;
A
#
# COMPACT_ATOMS: atom_id res chain seq x y z
N MET A 1 -3.46 -1.57 -0.88
CA MET A 1 -3.80 -1.95 0.49
C MET A 1 -2.90 -3.09 0.88
N SER A 2 -2.33 -3.05 2.07
CA SER A 2 -1.47 -4.10 2.62
C SER A 2 -2.01 -4.67 3.94
N TRP A 3 -3.12 -4.16 4.46
CA TRP A 3 -3.80 -4.73 5.62
C TRP A 3 -4.88 -5.75 5.21
N ARG A 4 -4.84 -6.94 5.82
CA ARG A 4 -5.84 -8.01 5.61
C ARG A 4 -7.28 -7.51 5.85
N SER A 5 -7.48 -6.71 6.89
CA SER A 5 -8.80 -6.11 7.23
C SER A 5 -9.35 -5.19 6.14
N ARG A 6 -8.49 -4.63 5.27
CA ARG A 6 -8.85 -3.69 4.21
C ARG A 6 -8.96 -4.34 2.84
N PHE A 7 -8.93 -5.68 2.76
CA PHE A 7 -8.97 -6.39 1.49
C PHE A 7 -10.18 -6.02 0.62
N PHE A 8 -11.37 -5.93 1.22
CA PHE A 8 -12.61 -5.62 0.50
C PHE A 8 -13.09 -4.17 0.63
N GLU A 9 -12.26 -3.25 1.14
CA GLU A 9 -12.62 -1.85 1.39
C GLU A 9 -13.14 -1.12 0.14
N TYR A 10 -12.63 -1.50 -1.04
CA TYR A 10 -13.06 -0.94 -2.33
C TYR A 10 -14.57 -1.10 -2.59
N ARG A 11 -15.26 -2.05 -1.94
CA ARG A 11 -16.70 -2.31 -2.16
C ARG A 11 -17.56 -1.10 -1.82
N ALA A 12 -17.21 -0.34 -0.77
CA ALA A 12 -17.95 0.85 -0.35
C ALA A 12 -17.98 1.94 -1.45
N TYR A 13 -16.95 2.00 -2.29
CA TYR A 13 -16.79 3.03 -3.31
C TYR A 13 -17.33 2.62 -4.70
N ARG A 14 -17.77 1.37 -4.87
CA ARG A 14 -18.13 0.83 -6.21
C ARG A 14 -19.27 1.56 -6.90
N SER A 15 -20.24 2.11 -6.17
CA SER A 15 -21.34 2.87 -6.78
C SER A 15 -20.82 4.13 -7.47
N LEU A 16 -20.00 4.92 -6.77
CA LEU A 16 -19.37 6.13 -7.30
C LEU A 16 -18.41 5.83 -8.46
N LEU A 17 -17.58 4.79 -8.31
CA LEU A 17 -16.63 4.39 -9.37
C LEU A 17 -17.35 4.02 -10.67
N LYS A 18 -18.48 3.28 -10.59
CA LYS A 18 -19.28 2.92 -11.76
C LYS A 18 -19.95 4.14 -12.40
N GLU A 19 -20.42 5.08 -11.59
CA GLU A 19 -21.01 6.33 -12.07
C GLU A 19 -19.99 7.13 -12.88
N TYR A 20 -18.80 7.39 -12.31
CA TYR A 20 -17.74 8.12 -13.00
C TYR A 20 -17.23 7.40 -14.25
N PHE A 21 -17.11 6.07 -14.20
CA PHE A 21 -16.72 5.29 -15.37
C PHE A 21 -17.73 5.41 -16.52
N LYS A 22 -19.04 5.36 -16.23
CA LYS A 22 -20.09 5.62 -17.23
C LYS A 22 -20.05 7.06 -17.75
N GLY A 23 -19.60 8.01 -16.94
CA GLY A 23 -19.33 9.40 -17.33
C GLY A 23 -18.05 9.59 -18.15
N GLY A 24 -17.31 8.52 -18.48
CA GLY A 24 -16.10 8.58 -19.30
C GLY A 24 -14.78 8.66 -18.52
N ALA A 25 -14.80 8.59 -17.19
CA ALA A 25 -13.59 8.55 -16.39
C ALA A 25 -12.82 7.24 -16.61
N LYS A 26 -11.49 7.30 -16.57
CA LYS A 26 -10.65 6.09 -16.58
C LYS A 26 -10.70 5.42 -15.20
N TRP A 27 -10.94 4.11 -15.19
CA TRP A 27 -10.94 3.30 -13.97
C TRP A 27 -9.82 2.26 -14.02
N THR A 28 -8.89 2.36 -13.09
CA THR A 28 -7.77 1.41 -12.94
C THR A 28 -7.84 0.76 -11.56
N ALA A 29 -7.47 -0.51 -11.48
CA ALA A 29 -7.22 -1.22 -10.23
C ALA A 29 -5.82 -1.87 -10.32
N PRO A 30 -4.92 -1.62 -9.34
CA PRO A 30 -3.64 -2.33 -9.29
C PRO A 30 -3.86 -3.83 -9.00
N PRO A 31 -2.86 -4.70 -9.27
CA PRO A 31 -2.90 -6.10 -8.86
C PRO A 31 -3.26 -6.20 -7.37
N LYS A 32 -4.22 -7.08 -7.05
CA LYS A 32 -4.66 -7.28 -5.68
C LYS A 32 -3.71 -8.28 -5.03
N PRO A 33 -2.94 -7.90 -3.99
CA PRO A 33 -2.06 -8.85 -3.30
C PRO A 33 -2.89 -9.96 -2.66
N GLN A 34 -2.36 -11.17 -2.62
CA GLN A 34 -2.93 -12.32 -1.91
C GLN A 34 -2.92 -12.11 -0.39
N MET A 35 -1.95 -11.35 0.12
CA MET A 35 -1.74 -11.08 1.55
C MET A 35 -1.47 -12.33 2.39
N CYS A 36 -0.82 -13.32 1.77
CA CYS A 36 -0.31 -14.51 2.46
C CYS A 36 0.77 -14.13 3.50
N ASP A 37 1.18 -15.08 4.34
CA ASP A 37 2.13 -14.79 5.42
C ASP A 37 3.48 -14.29 4.89
N GLU A 38 3.86 -14.68 3.67
CA GLU A 38 5.06 -14.24 2.96
C GLU A 38 5.11 -12.73 2.70
N LEU A 39 3.96 -12.05 2.67
CA LEU A 39 3.90 -10.60 2.53
C LEU A 39 4.38 -9.86 3.79
N TYR A 40 4.43 -10.53 4.94
CA TYR A 40 4.73 -9.90 6.22
C TYR A 40 5.91 -10.56 6.94
N ASP A 41 6.79 -9.75 7.55
CA ASP A 41 7.74 -10.23 8.54
C ASP A 41 6.98 -10.55 9.84
N GLN A 42 6.68 -11.84 10.03
CA GLN A 42 5.97 -12.34 11.22
C GLN A 42 6.76 -12.13 12.52
N ASN A 43 8.07 -11.91 12.43
CA ASN A 43 8.97 -11.68 13.55
C ASN A 43 9.49 -10.24 13.55
N TYR A 44 8.75 -9.29 12.97
CA TYR A 44 9.15 -7.89 12.90
C TYR A 44 9.44 -7.34 14.32
N PRO A 45 10.70 -7.02 14.65
CA PRO A 45 11.13 -6.86 16.04
C PRO A 45 10.84 -5.44 16.55
N MET A 46 9.55 -5.11 16.64
CA MET A 46 9.06 -3.82 17.11
C MET A 46 8.41 -3.96 18.48
N ASN A 47 9.08 -3.46 19.52
CA ASN A 47 8.49 -3.36 20.87
C ASN A 47 8.11 -1.91 21.22
N SER A 48 8.69 -0.93 20.53
CA SER A 48 8.37 0.50 20.68
C SER A 48 8.34 1.25 19.35
N VAL A 49 7.97 2.53 19.39
CA VAL A 49 7.99 3.40 18.20
C VAL A 49 9.43 3.73 17.79
N GLU A 50 10.33 3.85 18.75
CA GLU A 50 11.77 4.06 18.54
C GLU A 50 12.39 2.88 17.77
N ASP A 51 12.02 1.64 18.13
CA ASP A 51 12.42 0.45 17.37
C ASP A 51 11.98 0.55 15.91
N ARG A 52 10.73 0.97 15.67
CA ARG A 52 10.20 1.14 14.31
C ARG A 52 11.00 2.19 13.52
N HIS A 53 11.34 3.32 14.14
CA HIS A 53 12.14 4.35 13.48
C HIS A 53 13.54 3.85 13.14
N ARG A 54 14.20 3.14 14.06
CA ARG A 54 15.50 2.51 13.81
C ARG A 54 15.43 1.49 12.67
N LEU A 55 14.45 0.59 12.70
CA LEU A 55 14.24 -0.42 11.65
C LEU A 55 13.96 0.22 10.29
N ALA A 56 13.12 1.26 10.24
CA ALA A 56 12.84 1.98 9.00
C ALA A 56 14.08 2.68 8.44
N ALA A 57 14.95 3.24 9.29
CA ALA A 57 16.23 3.81 8.89
C ALA A 57 17.20 2.74 8.34
N GLU A 58 17.09 1.50 8.81
CA GLU A 58 17.79 0.32 8.28
C GLU A 58 17.12 -0.26 7.01
N GLY A 59 16.02 0.33 6.54
CA GLY A 59 15.27 -0.15 5.38
C GLY A 59 14.41 -1.39 5.66
N ARG A 60 14.16 -1.72 6.94
CA ARG A 60 13.35 -2.86 7.38
C ARG A 60 11.92 -2.39 7.68
N PHE A 61 10.97 -3.11 7.10
CA PHE A 61 9.53 -2.85 7.25
C PHE A 61 8.80 -4.16 7.51
N VAL A 62 7.59 -4.06 8.07
CA VAL A 62 6.74 -5.24 8.31
C VAL A 62 6.30 -5.90 7.00
N THR A 63 6.20 -5.15 5.91
CA THR A 63 5.91 -5.70 4.57
C THR A 63 7.20 -6.09 3.86
N THR A 64 7.23 -7.30 3.31
CA THR A 64 8.32 -7.82 2.46
C THR A 64 8.17 -7.32 1.03
N GLU A 65 9.00 -7.80 0.10
CA GLU A 65 8.88 -7.53 -1.35
C GLU A 65 8.25 -8.72 -2.12
N PHE A 66 7.49 -9.59 -1.44
CA PHE A 66 6.92 -10.81 -2.02
C PHE A 66 5.94 -10.54 -3.17
N GLU A 67 5.06 -9.55 -3.04
CA GLU A 67 4.08 -9.18 -4.07
C GLU A 67 3.65 -7.70 -3.98
N PRO A 68 3.31 -7.02 -5.08
CA PRO A 68 2.96 -5.60 -5.08
C PRO A 68 1.89 -5.20 -4.04
N CYS A 69 2.24 -4.34 -3.10
CA CYS A 69 1.30 -3.74 -2.16
C CYS A 69 1.66 -2.28 -1.83
N PHE A 70 0.64 -1.42 -1.77
CA PHE A 70 0.79 0.01 -1.46
C PHE A 70 -0.53 0.66 -1.03
N ASP A 71 -0.44 1.73 -0.27
CA ASP A 71 -1.57 2.62 0.00
C ASP A 71 -1.43 3.89 -0.82
N ALA A 72 -2.52 4.33 -1.45
CA ALA A 72 -2.50 5.53 -2.29
C ALA A 72 -2.14 6.81 -1.50
N ALA A 73 -2.33 6.79 -0.17
CA ALA A 73 -1.99 7.90 0.71
C ALA A 73 -0.47 8.11 0.91
N ASP A 74 0.37 7.13 0.53
CA ASP A 74 1.83 7.31 0.51
C ASP A 74 2.31 8.09 -0.73
N PHE A 75 1.41 8.46 -1.64
CA PHE A 75 1.72 9.18 -2.87
C PHE A 75 1.16 10.60 -2.81
N MET A 76 2.00 11.57 -3.17
CA MET A 76 1.63 12.98 -3.30
C MET A 76 1.88 13.45 -4.72
N ARG A 77 0.88 14.13 -5.31
CA ARG A 77 0.95 14.64 -6.68
C ARG A 77 1.33 16.12 -6.70
N ALA A 78 2.27 16.48 -7.55
CA ALA A 78 2.67 17.86 -7.87
C ALA A 78 2.59 18.09 -9.39
N GLY A 79 1.40 17.94 -9.95
CA GLY A 79 1.19 18.05 -11.40
C GLY A 79 1.74 16.83 -12.15
N LYS A 80 2.88 16.99 -12.84
CA LYS A 80 3.54 15.91 -13.60
C LYS A 80 4.35 14.98 -12.71
N ASP A 81 4.75 15.46 -11.54
CA ASP A 81 5.60 14.74 -10.61
C ASP A 81 4.78 14.05 -9.52
N ILE A 82 5.20 12.84 -9.14
CA ILE A 82 4.61 12.07 -8.05
C ILE A 82 5.72 11.75 -7.07
N PHE A 83 5.54 12.19 -5.83
CA PHE A 83 6.42 11.86 -4.71
C PHE A 83 5.82 10.68 -3.95
N VAL A 84 6.69 9.78 -3.51
CA VAL A 84 6.31 8.56 -2.82
C VAL A 84 7.33 8.24 -1.73
N GLN A 85 6.86 7.63 -0.65
CA GLN A 85 7.73 7.08 0.39
C GLN A 85 7.56 5.57 0.51
N ARG A 86 8.67 4.89 0.85
CA ARG A 86 8.63 3.52 1.38
C ARG A 86 8.14 3.59 2.82
N SER A 87 6.96 3.03 3.08
CA SER A 87 6.27 3.04 4.37
C SER A 87 6.07 1.61 4.88
N GLN A 88 5.42 1.41 6.03
CA GLN A 88 5.05 0.07 6.48
C GLN A 88 4.01 -0.60 5.55
N GLN A 89 3.29 0.19 4.75
CA GLN A 89 2.18 -0.24 3.91
C GLN A 89 2.50 -0.29 2.42
N ASN A 90 3.63 0.29 2.00
CA ASN A 90 4.04 0.46 0.61
C ASN A 90 5.40 -0.18 0.38
N MET A 91 5.53 -1.04 -0.63
CA MET A 91 6.80 -1.72 -0.95
C MET A 91 7.80 -0.82 -1.66
N LYS A 92 9.08 -1.24 -1.67
CA LYS A 92 10.18 -0.46 -2.26
C LYS A 92 10.12 -0.49 -3.79
N ASN A 93 9.84 -1.66 -4.38
CA ASN A 93 9.95 -1.87 -5.83
C ASN A 93 8.62 -1.69 -6.59
N PHE A 94 7.75 -0.78 -6.15
CA PHE A 94 6.45 -0.54 -6.81
C PHE A 94 6.53 0.41 -8.02
N ILE A 95 7.66 1.08 -8.24
CA ILE A 95 7.84 2.15 -9.25
C ILE A 95 9.08 1.90 -10.09
#